data_AF-X8AFK3-F1
#
_entry.id   AF-X8AFK3-F1
#
_cell.length_a   1.000
_cell.length_b   1.000
_cell.length_c   1.000
_cell.angle_alpha   90.00
_cell.angle_beta   90.00
_cell.angle_gamma   90.00
#
_symmetry.space_group_name_H-M   'P 1'
#
loop_
_entity.id
_entity.type
_entity.pdbx_description
1 polymer ?
#
loop_
_entity_poly.entity_id
_entity_poly.type
_entity_poly.pdbx_seq_one_letter_code
_entity_poly.pdbx_strand_id
1 'polypeptide(L)'
;MAAYTVNRQPWIPGLEPPYIVAMVELNDEPDVRLITNIVDIAIDDVRVGLEVEVFFEDWAPTSGDEATCVWIPLFRPVTGATT
;
A
#
# COMPACT_ATOMS: atom_id res chain seq x y z
N MET A 1 -2.94 5.74 9.04
CA MET A 1 -2.91 4.26 9.09
C MET A 1 -2.74 3.74 10.52
N ALA A 2 -3.25 2.55 10.83
CA ALA A 2 -3.36 2.02 12.20
C ALA A 2 -2.27 1.02 12.60
N ALA A 3 -1.77 0.22 11.66
CA ALA A 3 -0.70 -0.74 11.90
C ALA A 3 0.04 -1.05 10.59
N TYR A 4 1.28 -1.52 10.66
CA TYR A 4 2.03 -1.96 9.48
C TYR A 4 3.07 -3.04 9.80
N THR A 5 3.53 -3.70 8.75
CA THR A 5 4.68 -4.61 8.76
C THR A 5 5.59 -4.28 7.58
N VAL A 6 6.88 -4.53 7.75
CA VAL A 6 7.87 -4.44 6.66
C VAL A 6 8.28 -5.86 6.30
N ASN A 7 7.77 -6.35 5.17
CA ASN A 7 8.14 -7.65 4.64
C ASN A 7 9.46 -7.54 3.90
N ARG A 8 10.46 -8.28 4.37
CA ARG A 8 11.80 -8.37 3.75
C ARG A 8 12.00 -9.66 2.97
N GLN A 9 11.01 -10.56 2.98
CA GLN A 9 11.05 -11.86 2.35
C GLN A 9 10.30 -11.80 1.00
N PRO A 10 10.81 -12.44 -0.07
CA PRO A 10 10.21 -12.42 -1.40
C PRO A 10 9.07 -13.45 -1.50
N TRP A 11 7.93 -13.18 -0.88
CA TRP A 11 6.79 -14.11 -0.87
C TRP A 11 5.99 -14.12 -2.17
N ILE A 12 5.90 -12.96 -2.84
CA ILE A 12 5.02 -12.76 -4.01
C ILE A 12 5.89 -12.41 -5.22
N PRO A 13 5.84 -13.20 -6.32
CA PRO A 13 6.50 -12.85 -7.56
C PRO A 13 6.03 -11.49 -8.10
N GLY A 14 6.96 -10.61 -8.47
CA GLY A 14 6.66 -9.26 -8.99
C GLY A 14 6.41 -8.20 -7.91
N LEU A 15 6.50 -8.56 -6.63
CA LEU A 15 6.53 -7.60 -5.52
C LEU A 15 7.86 -7.74 -4.79
N GLU A 16 8.86 -6.97 -5.25
CA GLU A 16 10.21 -7.07 -4.70
C GLU A 16 10.27 -6.57 -3.25
N PRO A 17 10.84 -7.36 -2.31
CA PRO A 17 11.10 -6.87 -0.97
C PRO A 17 12.23 -5.82 -0.96
N PRO A 18 12.25 -4.90 0.01
CA PRO A 18 11.27 -4.80 1.08
C PRO A 18 10.01 -4.01 0.70
N TYR A 19 8.85 -4.50 1.12
CA TYR A 19 7.55 -3.84 0.91
C TYR A 19 6.76 -3.70 2.21
N ILE A 20 5.94 -2.65 2.30
CA ILE A 20 5.13 -2.35 3.48
C ILE A 20 3.73 -2.88 3.25
N VAL A 21 3.20 -3.65 4.20
CA VAL A 21 1.78 -4.02 4.28
C VAL A 21 1.19 -3.33 5.49
N ALA A 22 0.12 -2.58 5.31
CA ALA A 22 -0.50 -1.78 6.35
C ALA A 22 -1.99 -2.06 6.48
N MET A 23 -2.50 -1.78 7.66
CA MET A 23 -3.92 -1.66 7.96
C MET A 23 -4.27 -0.18 7.98
N VAL A 24 -5.02 0.27 6.98
CA VAL A 24 -5.45 1.66 6.82
C VAL A 24 -6.89 1.79 7.30
N GLU A 25 -7.11 2.74 8.21
CA GLU A 25 -8.45 3.17 8.64
C GLU A 25 -8.87 4.35 7.78
N LEU A 26 -10.14 4.40 7.38
CA LEU A 26 -10.68 5.52 6.60
C LEU A 26 -11.09 6.66 7.54
N ASN A 27 -10.81 7.90 7.15
CA ASN A 27 -11.11 9.08 7.98
C ASN A 27 -12.61 9.22 8.26
N ASP A 28 -13.45 8.96 7.25
CA ASP A 28 -14.91 9.08 7.37
C ASP A 28 -15.54 7.88 8.08
N GLU A 29 -14.85 6.74 8.13
CA GLU A 29 -15.35 5.46 8.67
C GLU A 29 -14.21 4.69 9.36
N PRO A 30 -13.85 5.05 10.62
CA PRO A 30 -12.68 4.50 11.31
C PRO A 30 -12.80 3.01 11.64
N ASP A 31 -14.03 2.48 11.68
CA ASP A 31 -14.29 1.05 11.87
C ASP A 31 -13.98 0.22 10.61
N VAL A 32 -13.82 0.86 9.45
CA VAL A 32 -13.43 0.21 8.20
C VAL A 32 -11.91 0.17 8.10
N ARG A 33 -11.37 -1.05 7.92
CA ARG A 33 -9.93 -1.31 7.82
C ARG A 33 -9.59 -2.02 6.52
N LEU A 34 -8.71 -1.41 5.74
CA LEU A 34 -8.18 -1.96 4.50
C LEU A 34 -6.78 -2.51 4.71
N ILE A 35 -6.52 -3.74 4.26
CA ILE A 35 -5.18 -4.32 4.20
C ILE A 35 -4.64 -4.05 2.79
N THR A 36 -3.56 -3.29 2.71
CA THR A 36 -3.00 -2.81 1.44
C THR A 36 -1.52 -2.47 1.60
N ASN A 37 -0.83 -2.13 0.51
CA ASN A 37 0.54 -1.67 0.55
C ASN A 37 0.63 -0.16 0.74
N ILE A 38 1.68 0.26 1.45
CA ILE A 38 2.12 1.66 1.46
C ILE A 38 3.33 1.77 0.53
N VAL A 39 3.25 2.68 -0.43
CA VAL A 39 4.32 2.95 -1.40
C VAL A 39 4.73 4.43 -1.35
N ASP A 40 5.70 4.82 -2.19
CA ASP A 40 6.24 6.19 -2.27
C ASP A 40 6.75 6.75 -0.94
N ILE A 41 7.28 5.88 -0.07
CA ILE A 41 7.89 6.25 1.21
C ILE A 41 9.11 5.38 1.49
N ALA A 42 10.14 5.95 2.12
CA ALA A 42 11.25 5.16 2.64
C ALA A 42 10.79 4.34 3.85
N ILE A 43 11.31 3.13 3.98
CA ILE A 43 10.93 2.22 5.07
C ILE A 43 11.22 2.79 6.45
N ASP A 44 12.26 3.59 6.60
CA ASP A 44 12.63 4.17 7.89
C ASP A 44 11.70 5.33 8.29
N ASP A 45 10.94 5.88 7.34
CA ASP A 45 10.01 6.98 7.57
C ASP A 45 8.58 6.49 7.86
N VAL A 46 8.31 5.20 7.69
CA VAL A 46 6.97 4.64 7.89
C VAL A 46 6.65 4.45 9.37
N ARG A 47 5.51 4.98 9.82
CA ARG A 47 5.10 4.97 11.22
C ARG A 47 3.59 4.86 11.39
N VAL A 48 3.15 4.25 12.50
CA VAL A 48 1.72 4.25 12.87
C VAL A 48 1.23 5.70 13.01
N GLY A 49 0.00 5.96 12.57
CA GLY A 49 -0.57 7.31 12.54
C GLY A 49 -0.12 8.16 11.35
N LEU A 50 0.67 7.62 10.41
CA LEU A 50 0.97 8.31 9.16
C LEU A 50 -0.31 8.52 8.36
N GLU A 51 -0.52 9.76 7.90
CA GLU A 51 -1.63 10.13 7.03
C GLU A 51 -1.32 9.69 5.60
N VAL A 52 -2.28 9.00 4.98
CA VAL A 52 -2.10 8.37 3.67
C VAL A 52 -3.32 8.60 2.79
N GLU A 53 -3.09 8.70 1.49
CA GLU A 53 -4.12 8.83 0.46
C GLU A 53 -4.13 7.60 -0.45
N VAL A 54 -5.32 7.27 -0.97
CA VAL A 54 -5.51 6.16 -1.91
C VAL A 54 -5.18 6.60 -3.33
N PHE A 55 -4.56 5.71 -4.09
CA PHE A 55 -4.52 5.76 -5.54
C PHE A 55 -4.71 4.34 -6.09
N PHE A 56 -4.95 4.22 -7.40
CA PHE A 56 -5.16 2.92 -8.03
C PHE A 56 -4.04 2.65 -9.01
N GLU A 57 -3.43 1.47 -8.89
CA GLU A 57 -2.40 0.98 -9.79
C GLU A 57 -2.98 -0.10 -10.70
N ASP A 58 -2.61 -0.04 -11.98
CA ASP A 58 -3.01 -1.03 -12.98
C ASP A 58 -2.08 -2.25 -12.89
N TRP A 59 -2.64 -3.40 -12.53
CA TRP A 59 -1.94 -4.67 -12.47
C TRP A 59 -2.49 -5.62 -13.54
N ALA A 60 -1.67 -5.91 -14.54
CA ALA A 60 -1.94 -6.98 -15.49
C ALA A 60 -1.56 -8.35 -14.88
N PRO A 61 -2.43 -9.37 -14.92
CA PRO A 61 -2.10 -10.68 -14.40
C PRO A 61 -1.00 -11.35 -15.24
N THR A 62 -0.13 -12.10 -14.56
CA THR A 62 1.02 -12.80 -15.16
C THR A 62 0.63 -13.91 -16.14
N SER A 63 -0.66 -14.24 -16.26
CA SER A 63 -1.19 -15.31 -17.12
C SER A 63 -1.17 -15.01 -18.63
N GLY A 64 -0.74 -13.80 -19.05
CA GLY A 64 -0.51 -13.47 -20.46
C GLY A 64 -1.78 -13.10 -21.25
N ASP A 65 -2.90 -12.88 -20.58
CA ASP A 65 -4.12 -12.35 -21.20
C ASP A 65 -4.19 -10.84 -20.98
N GLU A 66 -3.77 -10.07 -21.99
CA GLU A 66 -3.71 -8.61 -21.98
C GLU A 66 -5.07 -7.94 -21.75
N ALA A 67 -6.19 -8.67 -21.83
CA ALA A 67 -7.54 -8.15 -21.62
C ALA A 67 -8.01 -8.15 -20.15
N THR A 68 -7.16 -8.53 -19.19
CA THR A 68 -7.57 -8.76 -17.78
C THR A 68 -6.91 -7.83 -16.76
N CYS A 69 -6.70 -6.55 -17.11
CA CYS A 69 -6.17 -5.54 -16.19
C CYS A 69 -7.03 -5.44 -14.92
N VAL A 70 -6.40 -5.44 -13.75
CA VAL A 70 -7.05 -5.24 -12.45
C VAL A 70 -6.48 -3.98 -11.82
N TRP A 71 -7.37 -3.07 -11.40
CA TRP A 71 -6.97 -1.88 -10.67
C TRP A 71 -6.96 -2.15 -9.17
N ILE A 72 -5.79 -2.07 -8.55
CA ILE A 72 -5.60 -2.36 -7.13
C ILE A 72 -5.47 -1.05 -6.36
N PRO A 73 -6.26 -0.84 -5.28
CA PRO A 73 -6.09 0.32 -4.41
C PRO A 73 -4.83 0.18 -3.56
N LEU A 74 -3.89 1.09 -3.78
CA LEU A 74 -2.68 1.26 -2.99
C LEU A 74 -2.72 2.60 -2.26
N PHE A 75 -1.85 2.77 -1.27
CA PHE A 75 -1.79 4.00 -0.47
C PHE A 75 -0.39 4.57 -0.44
N ARG A 76 -0.30 5.89 -0.34
CA ARG A 76 0.97 6.63 -0.20
C ARG A 76 0.80 7.79 0.78
N PRO A 77 1.88 8.37 1.32
CA PRO A 77 1.77 9.53 2.19
C PRO A 77 1.06 10.69 1.50
N VAL A 78 0.24 11.43 2.25
CA VAL A 78 -0.34 12.67 1.74
C VAL A 78 0.78 13.67 1.45
N THR A 79 0.75 14.28 0.26
CA THR A 79 1.76 15.26 -0.14
C THR A 79 1.72 16.46 0.81
N GLY A 80 2.80 16.67 1.59
CA GLY A 80 2.88 17.71 2.62
C GLY A 80 3.00 17.19 4.05
N ALA A 81 3.02 15.88 4.26
CA ALA A 81 3.34 15.25 5.55
C ALA A 81 4.83 15.35 5.92
N THR A 82 5.42 16.55 5.80
CA THR A 82 6.71 16.87 6.42
C THR A 82 6.40 17.40 7.82
N THR A 83 6.79 16.67 8.86
CA THR A 83 6.91 17.22 10.21
C THR A 83 8.37 17.21 10.59
#